data_AF-A0A2G7GHC0-F1
#
_entry.id   AF-A0A2G7GHC0-F1
#
_cell.length_a   1.000
_cell.length_b   1.000
_cell.length_c   1.000
_cell.angle_alpha   90.00
_cell.angle_beta   90.00
_cell.angle_gamma   90.00
#
_symmetry.space_group_name_H-M   'P 1'
#
loop_
_entity.id
_entity.type
_entity.pdbx_description
1 polymer ?
#
loop_
_entity_poly.entity_id
_entity_poly.type
_entity_poly.pdbx_seq_one_letter_code
_entity_poly.pdbx_strand_id
1 'polypeptide(L)'
;MSLNHHSWEEITDKDEIAKILDDINNQPLEFAPQQEVDIHGETVEKFVELVLDCGWAFISDESSLYDFGLIDDVTKLEAKIKEVFGVDVSDIEDKNLLKIFERIDSSKPLI
;
A
#
# COMPACT_ATOMS: atom_id res chain seq x y z
N MET A 1 -0.79 19.63 -14.73
CA MET A 1 0.10 19.22 -15.85
C MET A 1 0.02 17.71 -15.94
N SER A 2 -0.45 17.16 -17.06
CA SER A 2 -0.54 15.71 -17.27
C SER A 2 0.85 15.17 -17.59
N LEU A 3 1.31 14.18 -16.82
CA LEU A 3 2.44 13.34 -17.22
C LEU A 3 1.96 12.43 -18.35
N ASN A 4 2.48 12.64 -19.56
CA ASN A 4 2.25 11.73 -20.69
C ASN A 4 2.92 10.39 -20.37
N HIS A 5 2.13 9.33 -20.31
CA HIS A 5 2.57 7.95 -20.18
C HIS A 5 3.39 7.54 -21.43
N HIS A 6 4.68 7.88 -21.47
CA HIS A 6 5.59 7.36 -22.49
C HIS A 6 6.03 5.97 -22.04
N SER A 7 5.79 4.97 -22.90
CA SER A 7 6.26 3.60 -22.69
C SER A 7 7.78 3.61 -22.56
N TRP A 8 8.30 3.07 -21.46
CA TRP A 8 9.73 3.09 -21.11
C TRP A 8 10.63 2.32 -22.09
N GLU A 9 10.07 1.69 -23.12
CA GLU A 9 10.78 0.84 -24.08
C GLU A 9 11.30 1.57 -25.32
N GLU A 10 10.98 2.86 -25.53
CA GLU A 10 11.33 3.59 -26.77
C GLU A 10 12.28 4.79 -26.61
N ILE A 11 12.63 5.19 -25.38
CA ILE A 11 13.47 6.37 -25.15
C ILE A 11 14.95 5.99 -25.34
N THR A 12 15.53 6.33 -26.49
CA THR A 12 16.95 6.08 -26.82
C THR A 12 17.77 7.37 -26.94
N ASP A 13 17.11 8.53 -26.88
CA ASP A 13 17.77 9.84 -26.94
C ASP A 13 18.32 10.24 -25.57
N LYS A 14 19.63 10.46 -25.50
CA LYS A 14 20.33 10.81 -24.26
C LYS A 14 19.92 12.18 -23.72
N ASP A 15 19.55 13.12 -24.58
CA ASP A 15 19.16 14.46 -24.17
C ASP A 15 17.74 14.45 -23.60
N GLU A 16 16.86 13.60 -24.13
CA GLU A 16 15.52 13.36 -23.58
C GLU A 16 15.59 12.65 -22.22
N ILE A 17 16.45 11.64 -22.08
CA ILE A 17 16.70 10.97 -20.79
C ILE A 17 17.24 11.98 -19.76
N ALA A 18 18.22 12.81 -20.13
CA ALA A 18 18.80 13.80 -19.22
C ALA A 18 17.75 14.80 -18.72
N LYS A 19 16.84 15.24 -19.60
CA LYS A 19 15.75 16.13 -19.25
C LYS A 19 14.73 15.48 -18.31
N ILE A 20 14.34 14.24 -18.58
CA ILE A 20 13.42 13.49 -17.68
C ILE A 20 14.04 13.31 -16.31
N LEU A 21 15.35 12.98 -16.23
CA LEU A 21 16.04 12.83 -14.96
C LEU A 21 16.14 14.14 -14.19
N ASP A 22 16.36 15.27 -14.87
CA ASP A 22 16.37 16.60 -14.24
C ASP A 22 14.97 16.98 -13.73
N ASP A 23 13.92 16.73 -14.53
CA ASP A 23 12.53 16.99 -14.14
C ASP A 23 12.12 16.13 -12.93
N ILE A 24 12.53 14.85 -12.87
CA ILE A 24 12.26 13.96 -11.71
C ILE A 24 13.02 14.40 -10.47
N ASN A 25 14.32 14.72 -10.60
CA ASN A 25 15.16 15.09 -9.46
C ASN A 25 14.76 16.42 -8.81
N ASN A 26 14.04 17.28 -9.53
CA ASN A 26 13.59 18.59 -9.05
C ASN A 26 12.14 18.60 -8.55
N GLN A 27 11.44 17.47 -8.53
CA GLN A 27 10.10 17.37 -7.95
C GLN A 27 10.20 17.10 -6.44
N PRO A 28 9.50 17.86 -5.58
CA PRO A 28 9.43 17.54 -4.16
C PRO A 28 8.72 16.20 -3.98
N LEU A 29 9.28 15.33 -3.14
CA LEU A 29 8.62 14.09 -2.75
C LEU A 29 7.41 14.42 -1.88
N GLU A 30 6.22 14.09 -2.36
CA GLU A 30 4.95 14.22 -1.62
C GLU A 30 4.46 12.84 -1.22
N PHE A 31 4.36 12.59 0.09
CA PHE A 31 3.79 11.34 0.62
C PHE A 31 2.27 11.44 0.69
N ALA A 32 1.58 10.32 0.45
CA ALA A 32 0.17 10.21 0.74
C ALA A 32 -0.08 10.39 2.26
N PRO A 33 -1.24 10.94 2.65
CA PRO A 33 -1.62 11.10 4.06
C PRO A 33 -1.67 9.75 4.82
N GLN A 34 -1.57 9.81 6.16
CA GLN A 34 -1.70 8.66 7.07
C GLN A 34 -2.79 8.87 8.12
N GLN A 35 -3.61 9.91 7.97
CA GLN A 35 -4.44 10.42 9.05
C GLN A 35 -5.59 9.47 9.37
N GLU A 36 -6.13 8.81 8.35
CA GLU A 36 -7.24 7.88 8.51
C GLU A 36 -6.71 6.53 9.01
N VAL A 37 -5.59 6.07 8.47
CA VAL A 37 -4.97 4.80 8.86
C VAL A 37 -4.43 4.83 10.30
N ASP A 38 -3.93 5.97 10.78
CA ASP A 38 -3.41 6.15 12.14
C ASP A 38 -4.48 5.93 13.23
N ILE A 39 -5.76 6.12 12.90
CA ILE A 39 -6.88 5.87 13.83
C ILE A 39 -6.94 4.38 14.21
N HIS A 40 -6.44 3.50 13.35
CA HIS A 40 -6.45 2.05 13.50
C HIS A 40 -5.18 1.49 14.18
N GLY A 41 -4.46 2.32 14.96
CA GLY A 41 -3.11 2.05 15.48
C GLY A 41 -2.80 0.61 15.92
N GLU A 42 -3.59 0.02 16.82
CA GLU A 42 -3.34 -1.37 17.28
C GLU A 42 -3.47 -2.41 16.15
N THR A 43 -4.43 -2.20 15.24
CA THR A 43 -4.62 -3.07 14.08
C THR A 43 -3.48 -2.92 13.08
N VAL A 44 -3.00 -1.69 12.86
CA VAL A 44 -1.84 -1.41 12.01
C VAL A 44 -0.58 -2.07 12.58
N GLU A 45 -0.31 -1.92 13.88
CA GLU A 45 0.84 -2.54 14.55
C GLU A 45 0.82 -4.07 14.40
N LYS A 46 -0.32 -4.70 14.69
CA LYS A 46 -0.48 -6.16 14.53
C LYS A 46 -0.38 -6.59 13.08
N PHE A 47 -0.86 -5.79 12.14
CA PHE A 47 -0.73 -6.10 10.72
C PHE A 47 0.74 -6.11 10.30
N VAL A 48 1.52 -5.11 10.69
CA VAL A 48 2.96 -5.04 10.40
C VAL A 48 3.71 -6.20 11.05
N GLU A 49 3.49 -6.43 12.34
CA GLU A 49 4.20 -7.46 13.09
C GLU A 49 3.81 -8.88 12.65
N LEU A 50 2.52 -9.16 12.52
CA LEU A 50 2.02 -10.52 12.36
C LEU A 50 1.73 -10.87 10.91
N VAL A 51 1.19 -9.95 10.11
CA VAL A 51 0.85 -10.23 8.70
C VAL A 51 2.06 -10.00 7.81
N LEU A 52 2.69 -8.82 7.88
CA LEU A 52 3.88 -8.53 7.07
C LEU A 52 5.14 -9.22 7.60
N ASP A 53 5.14 -9.67 8.86
CA ASP A 53 6.30 -10.32 9.51
C ASP A 53 7.57 -9.45 9.40
N CYS A 54 7.41 -8.15 9.63
CA CYS A 54 8.50 -7.19 9.56
C CYS A 54 8.48 -6.24 10.77
N GLY A 55 9.64 -5.65 11.05
CA GLY A 55 9.78 -4.77 12.22
C GLY A 55 9.12 -3.40 12.06
N TRP A 56 8.94 -2.93 10.82
CA TRP A 56 8.26 -1.67 10.51
C TRP A 56 7.87 -1.63 9.02
N ALA A 57 6.81 -0.89 8.71
CA ALA A 57 6.40 -0.56 7.35
C ALA A 57 5.78 0.85 7.32
N PHE A 58 5.98 1.58 6.23
CA PHE A 58 5.24 2.81 5.98
C PHE A 58 3.88 2.45 5.37
N ILE A 59 2.79 2.83 6.03
CA ILE A 59 1.42 2.57 5.59
C ILE A 59 0.69 3.92 5.52
N SER A 60 0.12 4.24 4.37
CA SER A 60 -0.67 5.44 4.10
C SER A 60 -2.13 5.11 3.83
N ASP A 61 -2.97 6.14 3.79
CA ASP A 61 -4.41 6.04 3.49
C ASP A 61 -4.66 5.45 2.08
N GLU A 62 -3.69 5.60 1.17
CA GLU A 62 -3.73 5.04 -0.20
C GLU A 62 -3.04 3.67 -0.33
N SER A 63 -2.40 3.17 0.72
CA SER A 63 -1.70 1.88 0.66
C SER A 63 -2.67 0.72 0.45
N SER A 64 -2.18 -0.31 -0.25
CA SER A 64 -2.91 -1.52 -0.59
C SER A 64 -2.07 -2.77 -0.30
N LEU A 65 -2.68 -3.96 -0.29
CA LEU A 65 -1.91 -5.20 -0.18
C LEU A 65 -0.90 -5.39 -1.33
N TYR A 66 -1.13 -4.77 -2.50
CA TYR A 66 -0.21 -4.83 -3.63
C TYR A 66 1.12 -4.10 -3.37
N ASP A 67 1.15 -3.15 -2.44
CA ASP A 67 2.37 -2.42 -2.07
C ASP A 67 3.32 -3.26 -1.22
N PHE A 68 2.81 -4.34 -0.62
CA PHE A 68 3.55 -5.22 0.29
C PHE A 68 3.66 -6.67 -0.20
N GLY A 69 2.77 -7.08 -1.10
CA GLY A 69 2.82 -8.37 -1.77
C GLY A 69 3.69 -8.31 -3.03
N LEU A 70 4.45 -9.37 -3.30
CA LEU A 70 4.78 -9.68 -4.69
C LEU A 70 3.46 -10.01 -5.42
N ILE A 71 3.40 -9.85 -6.74
CA ILE A 71 2.15 -9.96 -7.53
C ILE A 71 1.39 -11.29 -7.27
N ASP A 72 2.09 -12.37 -6.92
CA ASP A 72 1.52 -13.68 -6.60
C ASP A 72 1.27 -13.93 -5.09
N ASP A 73 1.59 -12.96 -4.23
CA ASP A 73 1.59 -13.10 -2.76
C ASP A 73 0.37 -12.44 -2.09
N VAL A 74 -0.42 -11.65 -2.81
CA VAL A 74 -1.60 -10.97 -2.24
C VAL A 74 -2.59 -11.96 -1.62
N THR A 75 -2.87 -13.08 -2.28
CA THR A 75 -3.77 -14.11 -1.72
C THR A 75 -3.22 -14.77 -0.46
N LYS A 76 -1.89 -14.84 -0.29
CA LYS A 76 -1.29 -15.33 0.96
C LYS A 76 -1.44 -14.30 2.07
N LEU A 77 -1.28 -13.00 1.77
CA LEU A 77 -1.57 -11.93 2.72
C LEU A 77 -3.05 -11.95 3.14
N GLU A 78 -3.98 -12.14 2.21
CA GLU A 78 -5.40 -12.31 2.53
C GLU A 78 -5.66 -13.49 3.46
N ALA A 79 -5.06 -14.65 3.16
CA ALA A 79 -5.17 -15.83 3.99
C ALA A 79 -4.61 -15.59 5.40
N LYS A 80 -3.49 -14.86 5.51
CA LYS A 80 -2.84 -14.53 6.77
C LYS A 80 -3.64 -13.50 7.58
N ILE A 81 -4.26 -12.52 6.92
CA ILE A 81 -5.21 -11.60 7.57
C ILE A 81 -6.38 -12.38 8.17
N LYS A 82 -6.94 -13.33 7.41
CA LYS A 82 -8.01 -14.19 7.88
C LYS A 82 -7.58 -15.09 9.04
N GLU A 83 -6.35 -15.59 9.03
CA GLU A 83 -5.78 -16.37 10.13
C GLU A 83 -5.58 -15.54 11.39
N VAL A 84 -4.98 -14.35 11.29
CA VAL A 84 -4.60 -13.50 12.42
C VAL A 84 -5.81 -12.77 13.02
N PHE A 85 -6.68 -12.23 12.17
CA PHE A 85 -7.80 -11.38 12.59
C PHE A 85 -9.16 -12.08 12.51
N GLY A 86 -9.25 -13.26 11.90
CA GLY A 86 -10.53 -13.95 11.69
C GLY A 86 -11.42 -13.32 10.61
N VAL A 87 -10.90 -12.34 9.87
CA VAL A 87 -11.66 -11.54 8.90
C VAL A 87 -11.24 -11.91 7.49
N ASP A 88 -12.22 -12.32 6.69
CA ASP A 88 -12.00 -12.50 5.26
C ASP A 88 -11.93 -11.14 4.57
N VAL A 89 -10.91 -10.89 3.75
CA VAL A 89 -10.74 -9.63 3.01
C VAL A 89 -10.76 -9.76 1.49
N SER A 90 -11.05 -10.96 0.99
CA SER A 90 -10.94 -11.25 -0.45
C SER A 90 -11.90 -10.44 -1.33
N ASP A 91 -13.00 -9.93 -0.77
CA ASP A 91 -14.03 -9.16 -1.48
C ASP A 91 -13.70 -7.66 -1.65
N ILE A 92 -12.65 -7.14 -0.99
CA ILE A 92 -12.20 -5.75 -1.19
C ILE A 92 -11.40 -5.69 -2.49
N GLU A 93 -11.99 -5.16 -3.56
CA GLU A 93 -11.43 -5.21 -4.93
C GLU A 93 -10.05 -4.55 -5.06
N ASP A 94 -9.88 -3.35 -4.52
CA ASP A 94 -8.64 -2.56 -4.60
C ASP A 94 -7.59 -2.96 -3.55
N LYS A 95 -7.95 -3.88 -2.65
CA LYS A 95 -7.11 -4.32 -1.52
C LYS A 95 -6.57 -3.17 -0.68
N ASN A 96 -7.28 -2.04 -0.64
CA ASN A 96 -6.86 -0.88 0.13
C ASN A 96 -6.84 -1.19 1.63
N LEU A 97 -5.74 -0.81 2.29
CA LEU A 97 -5.47 -1.15 3.68
C LEU A 97 -6.40 -0.44 4.67
N LEU A 98 -6.78 0.81 4.40
CA LEU A 98 -7.73 1.54 5.25
C LEU A 98 -9.06 0.78 5.35
N LYS A 99 -9.64 0.37 4.20
CA LYS A 99 -10.87 -0.44 4.17
C LYS A 99 -10.73 -1.79 4.88
N ILE A 100 -9.55 -2.39 4.79
CA ILE A 100 -9.24 -3.65 5.49
C ILE A 100 -9.25 -3.42 7.00
N PHE A 101 -8.58 -2.36 7.49
CA PHE A 101 -8.52 -2.05 8.92
C PHE A 101 -9.87 -1.65 9.48
N GLU A 102 -10.66 -0.85 8.75
CA GLU A 102 -12.04 -0.54 9.10
C GLU A 102 -12.88 -1.82 9.32
N ARG A 103 -12.74 -2.80 8.43
CA ARG A 103 -13.47 -4.06 8.57
C ARG A 103 -12.97 -4.90 9.73
N ILE A 104 -11.65 -4.95 9.95
CA ILE A 104 -11.07 -5.65 11.10
C ILE A 104 -11.60 -5.05 12.40
N ASP A 105 -11.55 -3.73 12.55
CA ASP A 105 -12.02 -3.08 13.78
C ASP A 105 -13.53 -3.20 13.98
N SER A 106 -14.31 -3.14 12.91
CA SER A 106 -15.77 -3.36 12.96
C SER A 106 -16.16 -4.79 13.33
N SER A 107 -15.27 -5.76 13.12
CA SER A 107 -15.48 -7.17 13.46
C SER A 107 -15.10 -7.51 14.91
N LYS A 108 -14.34 -6.64 15.59
CA LYS A 108 -13.99 -6.83 16.99
C LYS A 108 -15.26 -6.68 17.84
N PRO A 109 -15.55 -7.62 18.74
CA PRO A 109 -16.65 -7.44 19.68
C PRO A 109 -16.35 -6.22 20.57
N LEU A 110 -17.36 -5.36 20.75
CA LEU A 110 -17.32 -4.30 21.77
C LEU A 110 -17.16 -4.99 23.13
N ILE A 111 -15.95 -4.92 23.70
CA ILE A 111 -15.65 -5.42 25.04
C ILE A 111 -15.86 -4.30 26.06
#